data_AF-A0A849RE85-F1
#
_entry.id   AF-A0A849RE85-F1
#
_cell.length_a   1.000
_cell.length_b   1.000
_cell.length_c   1.000
_cell.angle_alpha   90.00
_cell.angle_beta   90.00
_cell.angle_gamma   90.00
#
_symmetry.space_group_name_H-M   'P 1'
#
loop_
_entity.id
_entity.type
_entity.pdbx_description
1 polymer ?
#
loop_
_entity_poly.entity_id
_entity_poly.type
_entity_poly.pdbx_seq_one_letter_code
_entity_poly.pdbx_strand_id
1 'polypeptide(L)'
;MLTLAKKSENYFRDYVRGGGKENRKRQVSRIVEFLDWVESTEKVISLHGLGKRHVIGFWKAHRHFSDETAYKYWLGIAKLWQWIGKHEEPPAPHKVQTFQKSVLNDTVFTEILTAIKCARESKNLSIPQLANMTGLEINLIADIENGKPDFVFADLLKIIEFLKIEILLKTEE
;
A
#
# COMPACT_ATOMS: atom_id res chain seq x y z
N MET A 1 -14.54 30.07 22.39
CA MET A 1 -14.90 28.65 22.09
C MET A 1 -13.62 27.82 22.12
N LEU A 2 -13.66 26.58 22.64
CA LEU A 2 -12.51 25.67 22.62
C LEU A 2 -12.52 24.91 21.28
N THR A 3 -11.52 25.17 20.42
CA THR A 3 -11.38 24.54 19.11
C THR A 3 -11.10 23.04 19.23
N LEU A 4 -11.40 22.26 18.19
CA LEU A 4 -11.13 20.81 18.16
C LEU A 4 -9.63 20.51 18.34
N ALA A 5 -8.76 21.34 17.78
CA ALA A 5 -7.31 21.26 17.96
C ALA A 5 -6.91 21.40 19.44
N LYS A 6 -7.52 22.35 20.17
CA LYS A 6 -7.24 22.58 21.59
C LYS A 6 -7.73 21.46 22.49
N LYS A 7 -8.83 20.79 22.11
CA LYS A 7 -9.31 19.56 22.79
C LYS A 7 -8.39 18.36 22.57
N SER A 8 -7.56 18.38 21.53
CA SER A 8 -6.65 17.30 21.15
C SER A 8 -5.21 17.52 21.65
N GLU A 9 -4.94 18.65 22.31
CA GLU A 9 -3.59 19.12 22.64
C GLU A 9 -2.80 18.17 23.56
N ASN A 10 -3.49 17.49 24.48
CA ASN A 10 -2.87 16.51 25.37
C ASN A 10 -2.22 15.35 24.59
N TYR A 11 -2.89 14.85 23.54
CA TYR A 11 -2.36 13.80 22.67
C TYR A 11 -1.12 14.26 21.90
N PHE A 12 -1.11 15.53 21.46
CA PHE A 12 0.02 16.08 20.70
C PHE A 12 1.28 16.22 21.55
N ARG A 13 1.14 16.67 22.81
CA ARG A 13 2.28 16.90 23.72
C ARG A 13 3.04 15.61 24.01
N ASP A 14 2.33 14.53 24.28
CA ASP A 14 2.96 13.24 24.57
C ASP A 14 3.54 12.61 23.31
N TYR A 15 2.85 12.72 22.17
CA TYR A 15 3.36 12.22 20.90
C TYR A 15 4.66 12.92 20.48
N VAL A 16 4.75 14.25 20.58
CA VAL A 16 5.93 15.03 20.16
C VAL A 16 7.19 14.67 20.97
N ARG A 17 7.09 14.00 22.12
CA ARG A 17 8.24 13.60 22.95
C ARG A 17 8.93 12.29 22.53
N GLY A 18 8.30 11.41 21.75
CA GLY A 18 8.76 10.02 21.56
C GLY A 18 9.59 9.64 20.31
N GLY A 19 10.43 10.50 19.71
CA GLY A 19 11.32 10.10 18.55
C GLY A 19 11.84 11.25 17.65
N GLY A 20 11.79 11.11 16.30
CA GLY A 20 12.09 12.20 15.33
C GLY A 20 11.23 13.48 15.44
N LYS A 21 11.81 14.52 16.06
CA LYS A 21 11.15 15.78 16.49
C LYS A 21 10.44 16.52 15.36
N GLU A 22 11.06 16.62 14.18
CA GLU A 22 10.55 17.42 13.07
C GLU A 22 9.38 16.75 12.33
N ASN A 23 9.50 15.45 12.04
CA ASN A 23 8.44 14.70 11.36
C ASN A 23 7.13 14.70 12.18
N ARG A 24 7.23 14.52 13.51
CA ARG A 24 6.05 14.55 14.38
C ARG A 24 5.39 15.91 14.47
N LYS A 25 6.17 16.99 14.55
CA LYS A 25 5.61 18.34 14.51
C LYS A 25 4.80 18.54 13.23
N ARG A 26 5.36 18.12 12.09
CA ARG A 26 4.65 18.19 10.79
C ARG A 26 3.40 17.31 10.76
N GLN A 27 3.41 16.13 11.39
CA GLN A 27 2.19 15.32 11.51
C GLN A 27 1.13 16.00 12.37
N VAL A 28 1.51 16.58 13.51
CA VAL A 28 0.59 17.34 14.37
C VAL A 28 0.02 18.55 13.62
N SER A 29 0.83 19.32 12.89
CA SER A 29 0.35 20.44 12.07
C SER A 29 -0.71 20.00 11.08
N ARG A 30 -0.51 18.88 10.38
CA ARG A 30 -1.51 18.32 9.44
C ARG A 30 -2.79 17.88 10.12
N ILE A 31 -2.69 17.32 11.34
CA ILE A 31 -3.86 16.96 12.14
C ILE A 31 -4.65 18.21 12.53
N VAL A 32 -3.96 19.28 12.94
CA VAL A 32 -4.58 20.56 13.30
C VAL A 32 -5.30 21.16 12.09
N GLU A 33 -4.64 21.24 10.93
CA GLU A 33 -5.25 21.75 9.69
C GLU A 33 -6.50 20.95 9.27
N PHE A 34 -6.45 19.62 9.41
CA PHE A 34 -7.62 18.77 9.19
C PHE A 34 -8.76 19.10 10.17
N LEU A 35 -8.47 19.23 11.47
CA LEU A 35 -9.48 19.54 12.48
C LEU A 35 -10.11 20.93 12.27
N ASP A 36 -9.30 21.93 11.90
CA ASP A 36 -9.75 23.29 11.61
C ASP A 36 -10.65 23.32 10.36
N TRP A 37 -10.31 22.52 9.34
CA TRP A 37 -11.17 22.34 8.16
C TRP A 37 -12.53 21.70 8.51
N VAL A 38 -12.53 20.68 9.38
CA VAL A 38 -13.77 20.04 9.84
C VAL A 38 -14.63 21.01 10.67
N GLU A 39 -14.00 21.79 11.55
CA GLU A 39 -14.69 22.77 12.39
C GLU A 39 -15.34 23.88 11.55
N SER A 40 -14.63 24.37 10.52
CA SER A 40 -15.13 25.41 9.61
C SER A 40 -16.23 24.92 8.66
N THR A 41 -16.18 23.67 8.21
CA THR A 41 -17.12 23.15 7.19
C THR A 41 -18.40 22.58 7.80
N GLU A 42 -18.32 21.82 8.90
CA GLU A 42 -19.45 21.05 9.42
C GLU A 42 -19.89 21.46 10.84
N LYS A 43 -19.29 22.53 11.42
CA LYS A 43 -19.59 23.01 12.80
C LYS A 43 -19.55 21.88 13.83
N VAL A 44 -18.67 20.88 13.64
CA VAL A 44 -18.54 19.75 14.57
C VAL A 44 -17.86 20.23 15.84
N ILE A 45 -18.54 20.07 16.99
CA ILE A 45 -18.08 20.61 18.28
C ILE A 45 -17.30 19.55 19.10
N SER A 46 -17.38 18.26 18.74
CA SER A 46 -16.81 17.16 19.52
C SER A 46 -15.93 16.19 18.71
N LEU A 47 -14.81 15.77 19.31
CA LEU A 47 -13.88 14.81 18.71
C LEU A 47 -14.51 13.43 18.46
N HIS A 48 -15.46 13.02 19.30
CA HIS A 48 -16.19 11.76 19.12
C HIS A 48 -17.13 11.79 17.91
N GLY A 49 -17.65 12.98 17.56
CA GLY A 49 -18.46 13.19 16.37
C GLY A 49 -17.69 13.05 15.07
N LEU A 50 -16.35 12.98 15.10
CA LEU A 50 -15.50 12.84 13.93
C LEU A 50 -15.75 11.49 13.22
N GLY A 51 -16.45 11.47 12.10
CA GLY A 51 -16.76 10.24 11.35
C GLY A 51 -16.08 10.15 9.99
N LYS A 52 -16.19 8.97 9.35
CA LYS A 52 -15.65 8.69 8.00
C LYS A 52 -16.08 9.73 6.96
N ARG A 53 -17.30 10.27 7.10
CA ARG A 53 -17.83 11.33 6.22
C ARG A 53 -16.94 12.57 6.18
N HIS A 54 -16.41 12.98 7.33
CA HIS A 54 -15.57 14.18 7.42
C HIS A 54 -14.22 13.95 6.73
N VAL A 55 -13.64 12.76 6.86
CA VAL A 55 -12.42 12.36 6.15
C VAL A 55 -12.65 12.34 4.63
N ILE A 56 -13.75 11.75 4.19
CA ILE A 56 -14.14 11.73 2.76
C ILE A 56 -14.36 13.17 2.24
N GLY A 57 -15.03 14.01 3.02
CA GLY A 57 -15.23 15.43 2.72
C GLY A 57 -13.91 16.18 2.58
N PHE A 58 -12.98 15.97 3.51
CA PHE A 58 -11.66 16.58 3.50
C PHE A 58 -10.90 16.22 2.22
N TRP A 59 -10.90 14.95 1.83
CA TRP A 59 -10.29 14.53 0.57
C TRP A 59 -10.98 15.17 -0.63
N LYS A 60 -12.31 15.32 -0.61
CA LYS A 60 -13.08 15.96 -1.70
C LYS A 60 -12.75 17.43 -1.85
N ALA A 61 -12.49 18.14 -0.75
CA ALA A 61 -12.07 19.53 -0.78
C ALA A 61 -10.60 19.68 -1.25
N HIS A 62 -9.73 18.72 -0.92
CA HIS A 62 -8.30 18.79 -1.18
C HIS A 62 -7.85 17.86 -2.34
N ARG A 63 -8.62 17.84 -3.43
CA ARG A 63 -8.29 17.02 -4.63
C ARG A 63 -6.99 17.42 -5.33
N HIS A 64 -6.50 18.62 -5.06
CA HIS A 64 -5.28 19.17 -5.64
C HIS A 64 -3.99 18.71 -4.93
N PHE A 65 -4.09 18.01 -3.79
CA PHE A 65 -2.90 17.48 -3.12
C PHE A 65 -2.19 16.44 -3.99
N SER A 66 -0.85 16.48 -3.98
CA SER A 66 -0.03 15.40 -4.53
C SER A 66 -0.19 14.13 -3.69
N ASP A 67 0.11 12.98 -4.27
CA ASP A 67 -0.06 11.67 -3.61
C ASP A 67 0.77 11.57 -2.33
N GLU A 68 2.01 12.06 -2.38
CA GLU A 68 2.90 12.13 -1.21
C GLU A 68 2.32 13.04 -0.11
N THR A 69 1.72 14.16 -0.49
CA THR A 69 1.11 15.10 0.45
C THR A 69 -0.13 14.46 1.08
N ALA A 70 -1.04 13.92 0.27
CA ALA A 70 -2.25 13.25 0.73
C ALA A 70 -1.94 12.08 1.68
N TYR A 71 -0.91 11.29 1.36
CA TYR A 71 -0.42 10.21 2.22
C TYR A 71 0.08 10.73 3.58
N LYS A 72 0.87 11.81 3.60
CA LYS A 72 1.34 12.44 4.85
C LYS A 72 0.21 12.97 5.72
N TYR A 73 -0.87 13.49 5.11
CA TYR A 73 -2.09 13.85 5.87
C TYR A 73 -2.79 12.61 6.40
N TRP A 74 -2.94 11.56 5.58
CA TRP A 74 -3.59 10.32 5.99
C TRP A 74 -2.90 9.65 7.18
N LEU A 75 -1.56 9.61 7.22
CA LEU A 75 -0.81 9.12 8.39
C LEU A 75 -1.15 9.90 9.67
N GLY A 76 -1.28 11.23 9.58
CA GLY A 76 -1.71 12.06 10.70
C GLY A 76 -3.15 11.76 11.13
N ILE A 77 -4.07 11.67 10.17
CA ILE A 77 -5.49 11.37 10.43
C ILE A 77 -5.65 9.97 11.03
N ALA A 78 -4.91 8.97 10.56
CA ALA A 78 -4.88 7.62 11.13
C ALA A 78 -4.40 7.63 12.58
N LYS A 79 -3.39 8.45 12.89
CA LYS A 79 -2.91 8.61 14.26
C LYS A 79 -3.95 9.27 15.16
N LEU A 80 -4.62 10.31 14.67
CA LEU A 80 -5.76 10.92 15.35
C LEU A 80 -6.88 9.90 15.60
N TRP A 81 -7.18 9.07 14.60
CA TRP A 81 -8.19 8.01 14.69
C TRP A 81 -7.90 7.02 15.82
N GLN A 82 -6.64 6.59 15.91
CA GLN A 82 -6.16 5.74 16.99
C GLN A 82 -6.33 6.42 18.37
N TRP A 83 -6.00 7.71 18.49
CA TRP A 83 -6.14 8.44 19.75
C TRP A 83 -7.58 8.61 20.21
N ILE A 84 -8.53 8.70 19.28
CA ILE A 84 -9.96 8.77 19.58
C ILE A 84 -10.55 7.38 19.88
N GLY A 85 -9.75 6.30 19.74
CA GLY A 85 -10.17 4.94 20.04
C GLY A 85 -11.08 4.32 18.98
N LYS A 86 -11.03 4.81 17.74
CA LYS A 86 -11.78 4.19 16.63
C LYS A 86 -10.99 3.00 16.09
N HIS A 87 -11.59 1.81 16.12
CA HIS A 87 -10.95 0.55 15.73
C HIS A 87 -10.71 0.40 14.23
N GLU A 88 -11.50 1.07 13.40
CA GLU A 88 -11.37 1.01 11.95
C GLU A 88 -10.42 2.10 11.45
N GLU A 89 -9.65 1.81 10.39
CA GLU A 89 -8.83 2.83 9.75
C GLU A 89 -9.68 3.93 9.10
N PRO A 90 -9.22 5.20 9.12
CA PRO A 90 -9.90 6.26 8.41
C PRO A 90 -9.83 6.03 6.89
N PRO A 91 -10.85 6.48 6.13
CA PRO A 91 -10.84 6.38 4.68
C PRO A 91 -9.56 6.95 4.06
N ALA A 92 -8.86 6.12 3.28
CA ALA A 92 -7.65 6.52 2.58
C ALA A 92 -7.94 7.55 1.47
N PRO A 93 -6.96 8.39 1.09
CA PRO A 93 -7.08 9.24 -0.09
C PRO A 93 -7.23 8.39 -1.35
N HIS A 94 -8.00 8.88 -2.33
CA HIS A 94 -8.40 8.12 -3.54
C HIS A 94 -7.24 7.54 -4.37
N LYS A 95 -6.04 8.14 -4.27
CA LYS A 95 -4.84 7.70 -4.99
C LYS A 95 -3.87 6.88 -4.13
N VAL A 96 -4.14 6.80 -2.82
CA VAL A 96 -3.51 5.78 -1.97
C VAL A 96 -4.36 4.52 -2.08
N GLN A 97 -4.49 3.98 -3.30
CA GLN A 97 -4.59 2.54 -3.39
C GLN A 97 -3.20 2.06 -2.99
N THR A 98 -3.01 1.90 -1.67
CA THR A 98 -2.10 0.87 -1.19
C THR A 98 -2.48 -0.33 -2.04
N PHE A 99 -1.56 -0.82 -2.88
CA PHE A 99 -1.68 -2.21 -3.31
C PHE A 99 -1.80 -2.94 -1.99
N GLN A 100 -3.03 -3.35 -1.63
CA GLN A 100 -3.20 -4.34 -0.61
C GLN A 100 -2.30 -5.45 -1.12
N LYS A 101 -1.29 -5.80 -0.33
CA LYS A 101 -0.60 -7.07 -0.50
C LYS A 101 -1.72 -8.08 -0.32
N SER A 102 -2.41 -8.42 -1.40
CA SER A 102 -3.56 -9.29 -1.36
C SER A 102 -3.02 -10.57 -0.77
N VAL A 103 -3.65 -11.02 0.31
CA VAL A 103 -3.39 -12.32 0.92
C VAL A 103 -3.89 -13.46 -0.01
N LEU A 104 -4.24 -13.11 -1.25
CA LEU A 104 -4.69 -13.95 -2.36
C LEU A 104 -3.76 -13.63 -3.55
N ASN A 105 -2.91 -14.50 -4.11
CA ASN A 105 -2.75 -15.94 -3.96
C ASN A 105 -1.25 -16.29 -4.15
N ASP A 106 -0.49 -16.42 -3.05
CA ASP A 106 0.86 -17.03 -3.11
C ASP A 106 0.79 -18.41 -3.79
N THR A 107 -0.36 -19.10 -3.69
CA THR A 107 -0.65 -20.37 -4.36
C THR A 107 -0.60 -20.28 -5.89
N VAL A 108 -1.29 -19.33 -6.52
CA VAL A 108 -1.29 -19.22 -8.00
C VAL A 108 0.08 -18.84 -8.52
N PHE A 109 0.77 -17.91 -7.84
CA PHE A 109 2.12 -17.53 -8.22
C PHE A 109 3.09 -18.71 -8.08
N THR A 110 3.05 -19.43 -6.95
CA THR A 110 3.89 -20.63 -6.76
C THR A 110 3.54 -21.76 -7.72
N GLU A 111 2.28 -21.92 -8.12
CA GLU A 111 1.86 -22.87 -9.15
C GLU A 111 2.49 -22.54 -10.52
N ILE A 112 2.48 -21.27 -10.94
CA ILE A 112 3.13 -20.83 -12.18
C ILE A 112 4.63 -21.12 -12.16
N LEU A 113 5.31 -20.80 -11.05
CA LEU A 113 6.75 -21.03 -10.93
C LEU A 113 7.10 -22.52 -10.89
N THR A 114 6.27 -23.33 -10.22
CA THR A 114 6.41 -24.79 -10.20
C THR A 114 6.17 -25.37 -11.60
N ALA A 115 5.17 -24.86 -12.33
CA ALA A 115 4.92 -25.28 -13.72
C ALA A 115 6.10 -24.95 -14.64
N ILE A 116 6.71 -23.77 -14.48
CA ILE A 116 7.93 -23.40 -15.22
C ILE A 116 9.06 -24.38 -14.94
N LYS A 117 9.31 -24.69 -13.65
CA LYS A 117 10.35 -25.64 -13.26
C LYS A 117 10.09 -27.04 -13.82
N CYS A 118 8.86 -27.56 -13.69
CA CYS A 118 8.47 -28.85 -14.25
C CYS A 118 8.59 -28.89 -15.77
N ALA A 119 8.19 -27.82 -16.47
CA ALA A 119 8.32 -27.73 -17.92
C ALA A 119 9.80 -27.72 -18.36
N ARG A 120 10.68 -27.01 -17.64
CA ARG A 120 12.13 -27.02 -17.90
C ARG A 120 12.72 -28.41 -17.70
N GLU A 121 12.38 -29.07 -16.59
CA GLU A 121 12.86 -30.43 -16.27
C GLU A 121 12.36 -31.48 -17.27
N SER A 122 11.09 -31.38 -17.71
CA SER A 122 10.53 -32.27 -18.74
C SER A 122 11.24 -32.19 -20.09
N LYS A 123 11.85 -31.04 -20.41
CA LYS A 123 12.65 -30.82 -21.61
C LYS A 123 14.14 -31.14 -21.42
N ASN A 124 14.54 -31.69 -20.26
CA ASN A 124 15.93 -31.97 -19.87
C ASN A 124 16.85 -30.74 -20.00
N LEU A 125 16.32 -29.54 -19.74
CA LEU A 125 17.10 -28.30 -19.81
C LEU A 125 17.67 -27.95 -18.44
N SER A 126 18.96 -27.67 -18.40
CA SER A 126 19.60 -27.03 -17.24
C SER A 126 19.30 -25.51 -17.23
N ILE A 127 19.36 -24.89 -16.06
CA ILE A 127 19.20 -23.43 -15.91
C ILE A 127 20.16 -22.65 -16.84
N PRO A 128 21.46 -23.02 -16.98
CA PRO A 128 22.37 -22.35 -17.92
C PRO A 128 21.97 -22.52 -19.39
N GLN A 129 21.44 -23.68 -19.78
CA GLN A 129 20.96 -23.90 -21.15
C GLN A 129 19.73 -23.05 -21.44
N LEU A 130 18.79 -22.96 -20.49
CA LEU A 130 17.62 -22.11 -20.63
C LEU A 130 18.02 -20.64 -20.73
N ALA A 131 18.93 -20.17 -19.86
CA ALA A 131 19.51 -18.83 -19.89
C ALA A 131 20.09 -18.46 -21.27
N ASN A 132 20.89 -19.37 -21.84
CA ASN A 132 21.48 -19.18 -23.16
C ASN A 132 20.42 -19.12 -24.28
N MET A 133 19.32 -19.87 -24.15
CA MET A 133 18.25 -19.92 -25.15
C MET A 133 17.28 -18.75 -25.05
N THR A 134 17.04 -18.21 -23.84
CA THR A 134 16.13 -17.08 -23.61
C THR A 134 16.84 -15.72 -23.57
N GLY A 135 18.18 -15.72 -23.54
CA GLY A 135 18.99 -14.51 -23.37
C GLY A 135 18.85 -13.87 -21.99
N LEU A 136 18.54 -14.68 -20.96
CA LEU A 136 18.34 -14.22 -19.59
C LEU A 136 19.54 -14.61 -18.72
N GLU A 137 19.75 -13.90 -17.62
CA GLU A 137 20.79 -14.28 -16.67
C GLU A 137 20.42 -15.57 -15.92
N ILE A 138 21.42 -16.42 -15.68
CA ILE A 138 21.27 -17.70 -14.97
C ILE A 138 20.66 -17.48 -13.58
N ASN A 139 21.13 -16.46 -12.86
CA ASN A 139 20.66 -16.12 -11.52
C ASN A 139 19.19 -15.69 -11.53
N LEU A 140 18.76 -14.95 -12.56
CA LEU A 140 17.39 -14.50 -12.70
C LEU A 140 16.43 -15.68 -12.90
N ILE A 141 16.78 -16.66 -13.73
CA ILE A 141 15.98 -17.88 -13.90
C ILE A 141 15.89 -18.68 -12.59
N ALA A 142 17.01 -18.82 -11.89
CA ALA A 142 17.03 -19.50 -10.59
C ALA A 142 16.17 -18.76 -9.55
N ASP A 143 16.23 -17.44 -9.52
CA ASP A 143 15.46 -16.62 -8.59
C ASP A 143 13.95 -16.68 -8.88
N ILE A 144 13.57 -16.71 -10.17
CA ILE A 144 12.19 -16.96 -10.61
C ILE A 144 11.71 -18.34 -10.11
N GLU A 145 12.44 -19.42 -10.39
CA GLU A 145 12.03 -20.77 -9.96
C GLU A 145 11.95 -20.94 -8.44
N ASN A 146 12.74 -20.17 -7.69
CA ASN A 146 12.73 -20.17 -6.22
C ASN A 146 11.71 -19.17 -5.62
N GLY A 147 10.94 -18.45 -6.45
CA GLY A 147 9.90 -17.54 -5.99
C GLY A 147 10.39 -16.25 -5.35
N LYS A 148 11.60 -15.80 -5.67
CA LYS A 148 12.03 -14.46 -5.28
C LYS A 148 11.29 -13.43 -6.14
N PRO A 149 10.69 -12.39 -5.55
CA PRO A 149 9.86 -11.42 -6.29
C PRO A 149 10.66 -10.40 -7.11
N ASP A 150 11.99 -10.51 -7.14
CA ASP A 150 12.88 -9.51 -7.75
C ASP A 150 13.19 -9.86 -9.21
N PHE A 151 12.15 -9.79 -10.06
CA PHE A 151 12.29 -9.95 -11.50
C PHE A 151 11.18 -9.18 -12.24
N VAL A 152 11.41 -8.92 -13.53
CA VAL A 152 10.42 -8.23 -14.38
C VAL A 152 9.49 -9.25 -15.03
N PHE A 153 8.18 -8.94 -15.07
CA PHE A 153 7.18 -9.81 -15.70
C PHE A 153 7.50 -10.16 -17.17
N ALA A 154 8.16 -9.26 -17.89
CA ALA A 154 8.63 -9.51 -19.26
C ALA A 154 9.61 -10.69 -19.35
N ASP A 155 10.45 -10.90 -18.34
CA ASP A 155 11.40 -12.01 -18.33
C ASP A 155 10.71 -13.34 -18.04
N LEU A 156 9.69 -13.32 -17.16
CA LEU A 156 8.82 -14.46 -16.93
C LEU A 156 8.09 -14.89 -18.22
N LEU A 157 7.58 -13.92 -18.98
CA LEU A 157 6.90 -14.18 -20.26
C LEU A 157 7.81 -14.86 -21.29
N LYS A 158 9.07 -14.43 -21.41
CA LYS A 158 10.05 -15.07 -22.31
C LYS A 158 10.24 -16.55 -21.97
N ILE A 159 10.30 -16.89 -20.68
CA ILE A 159 10.45 -18.28 -20.23
C ILE A 159 9.19 -19.08 -20.56
N ILE A 160 8.01 -18.54 -20.28
CA ILE A 160 6.71 -19.17 -20.57
C ILE A 160 6.57 -19.44 -22.08
N GLU A 161 6.89 -18.47 -22.92
CA GLU A 161 6.84 -18.57 -24.38
C GLU A 161 7.81 -19.63 -24.90
N PHE A 162 9.06 -19.61 -24.42
CA PHE A 162 10.07 -20.60 -24.80
C PHE A 162 9.68 -22.03 -24.36
N LEU A 163 9.13 -22.16 -23.16
CA LEU A 163 8.67 -23.43 -22.64
C LEU A 163 7.34 -23.88 -23.24
N LYS A 164 6.62 -23.00 -23.96
CA LYS A 164 5.30 -23.23 -24.55
C LYS A 164 4.27 -23.63 -23.48
N ILE A 165 4.28 -22.95 -22.35
CA ILE A 165 3.32 -23.18 -21.27
C ILE A 165 2.03 -22.44 -21.61
N GLU A 166 0.92 -23.16 -21.67
CA GLU A 166 -0.41 -22.57 -21.86
C GLU A 166 -1.00 -22.15 -20.50
N ILE A 167 -1.36 -20.87 -20.36
CA ILE A 167 -1.99 -20.34 -19.16
C ILE A 167 -3.50 -20.26 -19.39
N LEU A 168 -4.26 -21.09 -18.69
CA LEU A 168 -5.71 -21.09 -18.72
C LEU A 168 -6.24 -20.23 -17.55
N LEU A 169 -6.70 -19.02 -17.87
CA LEU A 169 -7.36 -18.17 -16.88
C LEU A 169 -8.79 -18.67 -16.67
N LYS A 170 -9.05 -19.31 -15.52
CA LYS A 170 -10.43 -19.54 -15.07
C LYS A 170 -11.00 -18.20 -14.62
N THR A 171 -12.01 -17.73 -15.32
CA THR A 171 -12.87 -16.66 -14.84
C THR A 171 -13.87 -17.29 -13.88
N GLU A 172 -13.87 -16.87 -12.62
CA GLU A 172 -14.92 -17.24 -11.67
C GLU A 172 -16.24 -16.57 -12.14
N GLU A 173 -17.28 -17.38 -12.35
CA GLU A 173 -18.66 -16.93 -12.57
C GLU A 173 -19.30 -16.42 -11.27
#